data_AF-A0A7V7WKJ7-F1
#
_entry.id   AF-A0A7V7WKJ7-F1
#
_cell.length_a   1.000
_cell.length_b   1.000
_cell.length_c   1.000
_cell.angle_alpha   90.00
_cell.angle_beta   90.00
_cell.angle_gamma   90.00
#
_symmetry.space_group_name_H-M   'P 1'
#
loop_
_entity.id
_entity.type
_entity.pdbx_description
1 polymer ?
#
loop_
_entity_poly.entity_id
_entity_poly.type
_entity_poly.pdbx_seq_one_letter_code
_entity_poly.pdbx_strand_id
1 'polypeptide(L)'
;MNLHVKLAVGLVLIGGAVMGYLKWGHMLLEDEQQVATSDARATKGHIAIGVDNWIGYLPLCSRSMKQEMRRRGYTLECRDDKADYAARLAALKSGELQFAAATVDTYLLNGAAKAFPGAIVAVIDESKGGDALVAWKDQLARIEDLKSEGSAATIAFTPGSPSEHLVKALASHFDIARLKQKSAPWRVEAKGSPDALAKLQQKKVSAAVLWEPDVSKALAQPGVIKLLGSEDTRRLIVDVLLVGREFSQKQPQVVSELIAGYFRVLQSYADNREQLQADAKAMVNLNDEQTATVLKGVRWVNLAENAESWLGVAGKGQELVEAIESALQILTDAGDFRDNPLPDRDPYRLVNSQYVQALFAASPAGKGMPPLERRFAALDEAGWNSLREVGTLRTRPVQFQSGTADLSLEGKEELDKLAESLKHYPNFRIVIKGHTGVKGEVEENRRLSQERAEAVARYFQVTYNMDANRLRVLGLGGSQPLPRLAGESDRAFGYRLPRVEIVLASEGL
;
A
#
# COMPACT_ATOMS: atom_id res chain seq x y z
N MET A 1 -55.49 12.52 -33.78
CA MET A 1 -54.52 12.32 -34.89
C MET A 1 -55.12 11.33 -35.88
N ASN A 2 -55.34 11.74 -37.14
CA ASN A 2 -56.05 10.96 -38.16
C ASN A 2 -55.24 9.69 -38.54
N LEU A 3 -55.91 8.60 -38.94
CA LEU A 3 -55.28 7.28 -39.17
C LEU A 3 -54.09 7.37 -40.16
N HIS A 4 -54.21 8.21 -41.18
CA HIS A 4 -53.17 8.48 -42.17
C HIS A 4 -51.90 9.11 -41.58
N VAL A 5 -52.03 9.96 -40.55
CA VAL A 5 -50.88 10.59 -39.88
C VAL A 5 -50.12 9.57 -39.03
N LYS A 6 -50.83 8.64 -38.36
CA LYS A 6 -50.20 7.54 -37.62
C LYS A 6 -49.44 6.58 -38.54
N LEU A 7 -50.01 6.26 -39.70
CA LEU A 7 -49.38 5.42 -40.73
C LEU A 7 -48.14 6.10 -41.33
N ALA A 8 -48.22 7.40 -41.62
CA ALA A 8 -47.08 8.18 -42.11
C ALA A 8 -45.94 8.24 -41.09
N VAL A 9 -46.25 8.51 -39.81
CA VAL A 9 -45.24 8.51 -38.73
C VAL A 9 -44.64 7.12 -38.53
N GLY A 10 -45.45 6.06 -38.58
CA GLY A 10 -44.98 4.68 -38.49
C GLY A 10 -44.01 4.31 -39.61
N LEU A 11 -44.31 4.69 -40.86
CA LEU A 11 -43.44 4.46 -42.02
C LEU A 11 -42.12 5.24 -41.93
N VAL A 12 -42.14 6.48 -41.41
CA VAL A 12 -40.93 7.27 -41.18
C VAL A 12 -40.05 6.65 -40.09
N LEU A 13 -40.64 6.15 -39.00
CA LEU A 13 -39.90 5.48 -37.92
C LEU A 13 -39.29 4.16 -38.39
N ILE A 14 -40.04 3.36 -39.16
CA ILE A 14 -39.53 2.11 -39.75
C ILE A 14 -38.42 2.42 -40.76
N GLY A 15 -38.62 3.41 -41.65
CA GLY A 15 -37.61 3.83 -42.60
C GLY A 15 -36.32 4.33 -41.93
N GLY A 16 -36.46 5.09 -40.83
CA GLY A 16 -35.33 5.53 -40.00
C GLY A 16 -34.60 4.37 -39.33
N ALA A 17 -35.33 3.39 -38.79
CA ALA A 17 -34.74 2.19 -38.18
C ALA A 17 -34.01 1.32 -39.22
N VAL A 18 -34.58 1.13 -40.42
CA VAL A 18 -33.97 0.38 -41.51
C VAL A 18 -32.71 1.09 -42.03
N MET A 19 -32.76 2.41 -42.25
CA MET A 19 -31.57 3.17 -42.63
C MET A 19 -30.48 3.15 -41.56
N GLY A 20 -30.87 3.22 -40.28
CA GLY A 20 -29.95 3.07 -39.15
C GLY A 20 -29.26 1.70 -39.15
N TYR A 21 -30.02 0.63 -39.38
CA TYR A 21 -29.51 -0.74 -39.44
C TYR A 21 -28.58 -0.96 -40.65
N LEU A 22 -28.95 -0.45 -41.83
CA LEU A 22 -28.12 -0.52 -43.03
C LEU A 22 -26.82 0.27 -42.86
N LYS A 23 -26.88 1.46 -42.26
CA LYS A 23 -25.69 2.28 -41.97
C LYS A 23 -24.78 1.59 -40.95
N TRP A 24 -25.35 0.96 -39.93
CA TRP A 24 -24.60 0.19 -38.95
C TRP A 24 -23.93 -1.05 -39.57
N GLY A 25 -24.65 -1.79 -40.42
CA GLY A 25 -24.09 -2.91 -41.19
C GLY A 25 -22.97 -2.48 -42.15
N HIS A 26 -23.13 -1.34 -42.82
CA HIS A 26 -22.09 -0.77 -43.68
C HIS A 26 -20.84 -0.37 -42.89
N MET A 27 -20.99 0.28 -41.73
CA MET A 27 -19.87 0.61 -40.84
C MET A 27 -19.11 -0.63 -40.37
N LEU A 28 -19.81 -1.72 -40.04
CA LEU A 28 -19.18 -2.99 -39.66
C LEU A 28 -18.39 -3.62 -40.82
N LEU A 29 -18.95 -3.59 -42.03
CA LEU A 29 -18.27 -4.10 -43.24
C LEU A 29 -17.05 -3.26 -43.63
N GLU A 30 -17.14 -1.94 -43.51
CA GLU A 30 -16.01 -1.03 -43.72
C GLU A 30 -14.91 -1.26 -42.69
N ASP A 31 -15.26 -1.45 -41.41
CA ASP A 31 -14.29 -1.74 -40.34
C ASP A 31 -13.61 -3.10 -40.58
N GLU A 32 -14.36 -4.14 -40.93
CA GLU A 32 -13.79 -5.44 -41.30
C GLU A 32 -12.87 -5.35 -42.53
N GLN A 33 -13.26 -4.60 -43.58
CA GLN A 33 -12.41 -4.38 -44.74
C GLN A 33 -11.14 -3.59 -44.38
N GLN A 34 -11.23 -2.54 -43.57
CA GLN A 34 -10.09 -1.76 -43.12
C GLN A 34 -9.12 -2.58 -42.26
N VAL A 35 -9.65 -3.40 -41.35
CA VAL A 35 -8.83 -4.32 -40.55
C VAL A 35 -8.20 -5.40 -41.45
N ALA A 36 -8.97 -5.99 -42.37
CA ALA A 36 -8.50 -7.04 -43.28
C ALA A 36 -7.48 -6.56 -44.33
N THR A 37 -7.37 -5.26 -44.57
CA THR A 37 -6.45 -4.66 -45.54
C THR A 37 -5.33 -3.84 -44.90
N SER A 38 -5.23 -3.84 -43.57
CA SER A 38 -4.17 -3.14 -42.84
C SER A 38 -3.29 -4.09 -42.04
N ASP A 39 -2.18 -3.57 -41.51
CA ASP A 39 -1.31 -4.28 -40.56
C ASP A 39 -2.04 -4.67 -39.25
N ALA A 40 -3.29 -4.23 -39.07
CA ALA A 40 -4.15 -4.66 -37.97
C ALA A 40 -4.74 -6.08 -38.17
N ARG A 41 -4.63 -6.68 -39.36
CA ARG A 41 -5.25 -7.99 -39.72
C ARG A 41 -4.78 -9.18 -38.87
N ALA A 42 -3.57 -9.14 -38.32
CA ALA A 42 -2.91 -10.32 -37.76
C ALA A 42 -2.24 -10.04 -36.40
N THR A 43 -3.04 -9.81 -35.37
CA THR A 43 -2.51 -9.77 -34.00
C THR A 43 -2.22 -11.21 -33.53
N LYS A 44 -1.03 -11.47 -33.00
CA LYS A 44 -0.60 -12.74 -32.39
C LYS A 44 -1.46 -13.18 -31.20
N GLY A 45 -2.17 -12.25 -30.57
CA GLY A 45 -3.07 -12.55 -29.47
C GLY A 45 -3.57 -11.31 -28.73
N HIS A 46 -4.42 -11.55 -27.75
CA HIS A 46 -4.95 -10.55 -26.83
C HIS A 46 -4.43 -10.78 -25.41
N ILE A 47 -4.01 -9.70 -24.77
CA ILE A 47 -3.55 -9.68 -23.39
C ILE A 47 -4.47 -8.76 -22.61
N ALA A 48 -5.17 -9.33 -21.65
CA ALA A 48 -5.96 -8.59 -20.67
C ALA A 48 -5.25 -8.57 -19.31
N ILE A 49 -5.16 -7.37 -18.73
CA ILE A 49 -4.63 -7.12 -17.39
C ILE A 49 -5.76 -6.59 -16.50
N GLY A 50 -6.06 -7.26 -15.40
CA GLY A 50 -6.96 -6.73 -14.38
C GLY A 50 -6.25 -5.67 -13.52
N VAL A 51 -6.85 -4.49 -13.40
CA VAL A 51 -6.32 -3.34 -12.66
C VAL A 51 -7.46 -2.59 -11.96
N ASP A 52 -7.10 -1.55 -11.21
CA ASP A 52 -8.01 -0.51 -10.72
C ASP A 52 -7.45 0.88 -11.12
N ASN A 53 -7.99 1.94 -10.51
CA ASN A 53 -7.62 3.31 -10.85
C ASN A 53 -6.28 3.80 -10.25
N TRP A 54 -5.49 2.91 -9.62
CA TRP A 54 -4.17 3.26 -9.10
C TRP A 54 -3.22 3.74 -10.21
N ILE A 55 -2.60 4.90 -9.99
CA ILE A 55 -1.73 5.54 -10.98
C ILE A 55 -0.41 4.79 -11.20
N GLY A 56 0.03 3.94 -10.26
CA GLY A 56 1.22 3.11 -10.42
C GLY A 56 1.13 2.12 -11.58
N TYR A 57 -0.10 1.78 -12.01
CA TYR A 57 -0.33 0.92 -13.18
C TYR A 57 -0.19 1.66 -14.51
N LEU A 58 0.12 2.97 -14.52
CA LEU A 58 0.30 3.77 -15.73
C LEU A 58 1.26 3.12 -16.75
N PRO A 59 2.47 2.65 -16.40
CA PRO A 59 3.36 2.07 -17.40
C PRO A 59 2.83 0.78 -18.03
N LEU A 60 1.88 0.07 -17.39
CA LEU A 60 1.19 -1.08 -17.98
C LEU A 60 0.05 -0.65 -18.91
N CYS A 61 -0.68 0.41 -18.54
CA CYS A 61 -1.94 0.77 -19.17
C CYS A 61 -1.85 1.96 -20.14
N SER A 62 -0.68 2.58 -20.26
CA SER A 62 -0.45 3.76 -21.09
C SER A 62 -0.58 3.49 -22.58
N ARG A 63 -0.74 4.59 -23.34
CA ARG A 63 -0.67 4.55 -24.80
C ARG A 63 0.67 4.01 -25.28
N SER A 64 1.75 4.41 -24.62
CA SER A 64 3.12 3.96 -24.89
C SER A 64 3.24 2.43 -24.80
N MET A 65 2.70 1.82 -23.75
CA MET A 65 2.69 0.37 -23.58
C MET A 65 1.81 -0.35 -24.60
N LYS A 66 0.63 0.19 -24.89
CA LYS A 66 -0.23 -0.35 -25.96
C LYS A 66 0.52 -0.34 -27.30
N GLN A 67 1.20 0.75 -27.65
CA GLN A 67 1.98 0.83 -28.89
C GLN A 67 3.15 -0.15 -28.92
N GLU A 68 3.87 -0.30 -27.79
CA GLU A 68 4.95 -1.27 -27.65
C GLU A 68 4.46 -2.70 -27.88
N MET A 69 3.33 -3.09 -27.28
CA MET A 69 2.75 -4.41 -27.49
C MET A 69 2.20 -4.59 -28.91
N ARG A 70 1.63 -3.54 -29.51
CA ARG A 70 1.16 -3.57 -30.90
C ARG A 70 2.27 -3.84 -31.89
N ARG A 71 3.44 -3.22 -31.73
CA ARG A 71 4.63 -3.49 -32.56
C ARG A 71 5.09 -4.95 -32.48
N ARG A 72 4.80 -5.63 -31.36
CA ARG A 72 5.10 -7.05 -31.14
C ARG A 72 4.01 -7.99 -31.65
N GLY A 73 2.90 -7.42 -32.11
CA GLY A 73 1.73 -8.13 -32.65
C GLY A 73 0.65 -8.41 -31.62
N TYR A 74 0.71 -7.87 -30.40
CA TYR A 74 -0.29 -8.15 -29.36
C TYR A 74 -1.27 -6.99 -29.19
N THR A 75 -2.54 -7.32 -28.96
CA THR A 75 -3.51 -6.37 -28.39
C THR A 75 -3.32 -6.34 -26.87
N LEU A 76 -3.32 -5.15 -26.27
CA LEU A 76 -3.23 -4.99 -24.81
C LEU A 76 -4.42 -4.18 -24.30
N GLU A 77 -5.09 -4.73 -23.30
CA GLU A 77 -6.21 -4.13 -22.59
C GLU A 77 -5.94 -4.16 -21.08
N CYS A 78 -6.13 -3.02 -20.42
CA CYS A 78 -6.27 -2.97 -18.97
C CYS A 78 -7.76 -2.83 -18.64
N ARG A 79 -8.27 -3.73 -17.80
CA ARG A 79 -9.66 -3.74 -17.34
C ARG A 79 -9.72 -3.22 -15.91
N ASP A 80 -10.28 -2.03 -15.74
CA ASP A 80 -10.56 -1.45 -14.43
C ASP A 80 -11.81 -2.14 -13.83
N ASP A 81 -11.58 -2.97 -12.81
CA ASP A 81 -12.64 -3.68 -12.09
C ASP A 81 -13.14 -2.94 -10.84
N LYS A 82 -12.69 -1.69 -10.65
CA LYS A 82 -13.07 -0.82 -9.53
C LYS A 82 -12.64 -1.39 -8.17
N ALA A 83 -11.44 -1.97 -8.14
CA ALA A 83 -10.82 -2.57 -6.96
C ALA A 83 -11.56 -3.80 -6.43
N ASP A 84 -12.17 -4.60 -7.32
CA ASP A 84 -12.73 -5.92 -6.98
C ASP A 84 -11.67 -7.01 -7.14
N TYR A 85 -10.72 -7.06 -6.20
CA TYR A 85 -9.62 -8.04 -6.21
C TYR A 85 -10.12 -9.49 -6.16
N ALA A 86 -11.26 -9.75 -5.52
CA ALA A 86 -11.81 -11.09 -5.43
C ALA A 86 -12.26 -11.58 -6.81
N ALA A 87 -12.97 -10.75 -7.57
CA ALA A 87 -13.33 -11.03 -8.96
C ALA A 87 -12.11 -11.04 -9.89
N ARG A 88 -11.17 -10.10 -9.72
CA ARG A 88 -9.90 -10.03 -10.47
C ARG A 88 -9.14 -11.35 -10.44
N LEU A 89 -8.94 -11.92 -9.25
CA LEU A 89 -8.22 -13.18 -9.09
C LEU A 89 -9.05 -14.40 -9.53
N ALA A 90 -10.39 -14.30 -9.56
CA ALA A 90 -11.22 -15.34 -10.15
C ALA A 90 -11.09 -15.34 -11.69
N ALA A 91 -11.08 -14.15 -12.31
CA ALA A 91 -10.86 -13.97 -13.74
C ALA A 91 -9.43 -14.37 -14.17
N LEU A 92 -8.43 -14.12 -13.32
CA LEU A 92 -7.06 -14.65 -13.54
C LEU A 92 -7.04 -16.19 -13.48
N LYS A 93 -7.78 -16.78 -12.54
CA LYS A 93 -7.85 -18.24 -12.37
C LYS A 93 -8.58 -18.92 -13.53
N SER A 94 -9.63 -18.31 -14.07
CA SER A 94 -10.38 -18.84 -15.21
C SER A 94 -9.66 -18.64 -16.55
N GLY A 95 -8.60 -17.83 -16.58
CA GLY A 95 -7.88 -17.46 -17.81
C GLY A 95 -8.57 -16.35 -18.62
N GLU A 96 -9.65 -15.77 -18.11
CA GLU A 96 -10.28 -14.57 -18.68
C GLU A 96 -9.31 -13.38 -18.69
N LEU A 97 -8.52 -13.25 -17.62
CA LEU A 97 -7.36 -12.37 -17.54
C LEU A 97 -6.09 -13.21 -17.65
N GLN A 98 -5.09 -12.72 -18.40
CA GLN A 98 -3.76 -13.34 -18.45
C GLN A 98 -2.87 -12.78 -17.33
N PHE A 99 -3.07 -11.51 -16.99
CA PHE A 99 -2.35 -10.81 -15.94
C PHE A 99 -3.29 -10.08 -15.00
N ALA A 100 -2.80 -9.79 -13.81
CA ALA A 100 -3.45 -8.90 -12.86
C ALA A 100 -2.39 -8.09 -12.13
N ALA A 101 -2.65 -6.81 -11.90
CA ALA A 101 -1.90 -6.05 -10.92
C ALA A 101 -2.63 -6.14 -9.57
N ALA A 102 -1.86 -6.23 -8.48
CA ALA A 102 -2.37 -6.22 -7.13
C ALA A 102 -1.23 -5.84 -6.18
N THR A 103 -1.57 -5.37 -4.99
CA THR A 103 -0.58 -5.28 -3.92
C THR A 103 -0.29 -6.65 -3.31
N VAL A 104 0.86 -6.80 -2.65
CA VAL A 104 1.23 -8.06 -2.00
C VAL A 104 0.16 -8.50 -0.99
N ASP A 105 -0.31 -7.61 -0.13
CA ASP A 105 -1.34 -7.89 0.87
C ASP A 105 -2.68 -8.33 0.26
N THR A 106 -3.13 -7.65 -0.81
CA THR A 106 -4.38 -7.98 -1.48
C THR A 106 -4.28 -9.32 -2.19
N TYR A 107 -3.12 -9.64 -2.76
CA TYR A 107 -2.89 -10.94 -3.35
C TYR A 107 -2.90 -12.05 -2.30
N LEU A 108 -2.27 -11.83 -1.14
CA LEU A 108 -2.29 -12.78 -0.03
C LEU A 108 -3.73 -13.04 0.44
N LEU A 109 -4.47 -11.97 0.72
CA LEU A 109 -5.83 -12.04 1.26
C LEU A 109 -6.83 -12.66 0.27
N ASN A 110 -6.85 -12.21 -0.98
CA ASN A 110 -7.85 -12.63 -1.97
C ASN A 110 -7.44 -13.91 -2.74
N GLY A 111 -6.14 -14.22 -2.77
CA GLY A 111 -5.55 -15.34 -3.50
C GLY A 111 -5.53 -16.64 -2.72
N ALA A 112 -5.48 -16.59 -1.39
CA ALA A 112 -5.42 -17.78 -0.52
C ALA A 112 -6.56 -18.78 -0.81
N ALA A 113 -7.82 -18.30 -0.80
CA ALA A 113 -9.00 -19.14 -1.08
C ALA A 113 -9.05 -19.68 -2.52
N LYS A 114 -8.20 -19.15 -3.41
CA LYS A 114 -8.13 -19.54 -4.83
C LYS A 114 -6.89 -20.36 -5.16
N ALA A 115 -6.10 -20.75 -4.16
CA ALA A 115 -4.82 -21.44 -4.30
C ALA A 115 -3.77 -20.63 -5.09
N PHE A 116 -3.74 -19.31 -4.86
CA PHE A 116 -2.77 -18.39 -5.46
C PHE A 116 -2.66 -18.56 -6.99
N PRO A 117 -3.70 -18.19 -7.76
CA PRO A 117 -3.80 -18.51 -9.18
C PRO A 117 -2.74 -17.85 -10.07
N GLY A 118 -2.02 -16.87 -9.54
CA GLY A 118 -0.94 -16.16 -10.21
C GLY A 118 0.45 -16.52 -9.68
N ALA A 119 1.46 -16.29 -10.51
CA ALA A 119 2.84 -16.13 -10.06
C ALA A 119 3.21 -14.64 -10.17
N ILE A 120 3.87 -14.11 -9.14
CA ILE A 120 4.47 -12.77 -9.15
C ILE A 120 5.68 -12.79 -10.07
N VAL A 121 5.66 -11.99 -11.13
CA VAL A 121 6.73 -11.95 -12.14
C VAL A 121 7.54 -10.66 -12.13
N ALA A 122 7.02 -9.60 -11.51
CA ALA A 122 7.73 -8.35 -11.29
C ALA A 122 7.09 -7.58 -10.13
N VAL A 123 7.89 -6.77 -9.45
CA VAL A 123 7.43 -5.68 -8.60
C VAL A 123 7.24 -4.45 -9.49
N ILE A 124 6.07 -3.81 -9.41
CA ILE A 124 5.68 -2.67 -10.25
C ILE A 124 6.13 -1.38 -9.57
N ASP A 125 5.62 -1.15 -8.36
CA ASP A 125 5.87 0.06 -7.60
C ASP A 125 5.68 -0.15 -6.11
N GLU A 126 6.14 0.83 -5.34
CA GLU A 126 5.87 0.99 -3.92
C GLU A 126 5.15 2.32 -3.73
N SER A 127 4.05 2.31 -2.99
CA SER A 127 3.33 3.54 -2.65
C SER A 127 4.20 4.43 -1.74
N LYS A 128 4.40 5.69 -2.13
CA LYS A 128 5.22 6.71 -1.45
C LYS A 128 4.47 8.01 -1.28
N GLY A 129 3.30 7.91 -0.67
CA GLY A 129 2.35 8.99 -0.43
C GLY A 129 1.10 8.88 -1.29
N GLY A 130 1.04 7.81 -2.10
CA GLY A 130 -0.12 7.41 -2.87
C GLY A 130 -1.31 7.03 -2.03
N ASP A 131 -1.09 6.25 -0.97
CA ASP A 131 -2.10 5.80 -0.02
C ASP A 131 -2.03 6.60 1.28
N ALA A 132 -3.19 6.99 1.81
CA ALA A 132 -3.26 7.74 3.06
C ALA A 132 -4.57 7.53 3.84
N LEU A 133 -4.46 7.59 5.17
CA LEU A 133 -5.57 7.87 6.08
C LEU A 133 -5.73 9.39 6.19
N VAL A 134 -6.85 9.90 5.69
CA VAL A 134 -7.22 11.31 5.77
C VAL A 134 -8.46 11.49 6.65
N ALA A 135 -8.57 12.63 7.33
CA ALA A 135 -9.69 12.89 8.23
C ALA A 135 -10.07 14.37 8.28
N TRP A 136 -11.30 14.63 8.70
CA TRP A 136 -11.72 15.97 9.10
C TRP A 136 -11.04 16.34 10.42
N LYS A 137 -10.23 17.41 10.43
CA LYS A 137 -9.40 17.82 11.58
C LYS A 137 -10.21 18.06 12.86
N ASP A 138 -11.44 18.54 12.73
CA ASP A 138 -12.37 18.79 13.83
C ASP A 138 -12.98 17.51 14.42
N GLN A 139 -12.91 16.39 13.70
CA GLN A 139 -13.38 15.08 14.18
C GLN A 139 -12.23 14.17 14.62
N LEU A 140 -11.08 14.24 13.95
CA LEU A 140 -9.93 13.41 14.23
C LEU A 140 -8.65 14.17 13.85
N ALA A 141 -7.89 14.63 14.86
CA ALA A 141 -6.72 15.46 14.66
C ALA A 141 -5.43 14.63 14.58
N ARG A 142 -5.41 13.46 15.24
CA ARG A 142 -4.26 12.55 15.33
C ARG A 142 -4.72 11.09 15.31
N ILE A 143 -3.79 10.18 15.03
CA ILE A 143 -4.06 8.73 15.04
C ILE A 143 -4.45 8.26 16.45
N GLU A 144 -3.86 8.84 17.50
CA GLU A 144 -4.13 8.49 18.91
C GLU A 144 -5.57 8.77 19.32
N ASP A 145 -6.25 9.71 18.66
CA ASP A 145 -7.64 10.03 18.96
C ASP A 145 -8.57 8.82 18.66
N LEU A 146 -8.09 7.86 17.83
CA LEU A 146 -8.74 6.56 17.59
C LEU A 146 -8.62 5.58 18.77
N LYS A 147 -7.69 5.80 19.70
CA LYS A 147 -7.52 4.96 20.91
C LYS A 147 -8.62 5.19 21.94
N SER A 148 -9.23 6.38 21.95
CA SER A 148 -10.13 6.80 23.02
C SER A 148 -11.29 5.81 23.22
N GLU A 149 -11.44 5.29 24.44
CA GLU A 149 -12.61 4.51 24.83
C GLU A 149 -13.87 5.36 24.56
N GLY A 150 -14.78 4.84 23.74
CA GLY A 150 -15.98 5.57 23.35
C GLY A 150 -15.84 6.51 22.15
N SER A 151 -14.69 6.52 21.44
CA SER A 151 -14.54 7.25 20.17
C SER A 151 -15.71 6.93 19.22
N ALA A 152 -16.39 7.96 18.70
CA ALA A 152 -17.42 7.80 17.69
C ALA A 152 -16.86 7.80 16.25
N ALA A 153 -15.54 7.97 16.10
CA ALA A 153 -14.92 8.10 14.79
C ALA A 153 -15.16 6.84 13.93
N THR A 154 -15.56 7.05 12.69
CA THR A 154 -15.76 6.02 11.67
C THR A 154 -14.76 6.22 10.53
N ILE A 155 -14.32 5.11 9.93
CA ILE A 155 -13.30 5.08 8.88
C ILE A 155 -13.88 4.37 7.67
N ALA A 156 -13.96 5.09 6.54
CA ALA A 156 -14.26 4.49 5.25
C ALA A 156 -13.01 3.83 4.65
N PHE A 157 -13.12 2.60 4.15
CA PHE A 157 -12.05 1.92 3.43
C PHE A 157 -12.62 0.90 2.45
N THR A 158 -11.83 0.48 1.46
CA THR A 158 -12.25 -0.57 0.51
C THR A 158 -11.89 -1.96 1.06
N PRO A 159 -12.84 -2.89 1.26
CA PRO A 159 -12.53 -4.23 1.76
C PRO A 159 -11.62 -5.01 0.82
N GLY A 160 -10.74 -5.84 1.37
CA GLY A 160 -9.87 -6.71 0.56
C GLY A 160 -8.85 -5.97 -0.31
N SER A 161 -8.56 -4.71 0.01
CA SER A 161 -7.74 -3.77 -0.78
C SER A 161 -6.55 -3.22 0.04
N PRO A 162 -5.57 -2.52 -0.57
CA PRO A 162 -4.51 -1.85 0.18
C PRO A 162 -5.04 -0.83 1.20
N SER A 163 -6.22 -0.24 0.95
CA SER A 163 -6.89 0.66 1.88
C SER A 163 -7.27 -0.05 3.18
N GLU A 164 -7.79 -1.28 3.11
CA GLU A 164 -8.02 -2.07 4.32
C GLU A 164 -6.70 -2.52 4.96
N HIS A 165 -5.69 -2.86 4.16
CA HIS A 165 -4.39 -3.24 4.68
C HIS A 165 -3.72 -2.13 5.48
N LEU A 166 -3.80 -0.87 5.06
CA LEU A 166 -3.28 0.24 5.84
C LEU A 166 -3.99 0.38 7.20
N VAL A 167 -5.30 0.13 7.25
CA VAL A 167 -6.04 0.08 8.53
C VAL A 167 -5.58 -1.10 9.40
N LYS A 168 -5.32 -2.26 8.81
CA LYS A 168 -4.80 -3.44 9.52
C LYS A 168 -3.39 -3.21 10.04
N ALA A 169 -2.53 -2.55 9.26
CA ALA A 169 -1.20 -2.13 9.67
C ALA A 169 -1.27 -1.16 10.85
N LEU A 170 -2.20 -0.19 10.82
CA LEU A 170 -2.47 0.67 11.97
C LEU A 170 -2.85 -0.14 13.22
N ALA A 171 -3.73 -1.13 13.08
CA ALA A 171 -4.16 -1.98 14.18
C ALA A 171 -3.06 -2.94 14.70
N SER A 172 -2.16 -3.39 13.83
CA SER A 172 -1.06 -4.29 14.16
C SER A 172 0.11 -3.53 14.82
N HIS A 173 0.55 -2.44 14.19
CA HIS A 173 1.77 -1.72 14.57
C HIS A 173 1.55 -0.66 15.64
N PHE A 174 0.36 -0.05 15.72
CA PHE A 174 0.06 0.98 16.72
C PHE A 174 -0.89 0.46 17.78
N ASP A 175 -0.81 1.06 18.95
CA ASP A 175 -1.62 0.68 20.12
C ASP A 175 -3.07 1.22 20.00
N ILE A 176 -3.82 0.73 19.00
CA ILE A 176 -5.19 1.15 18.68
C ILE A 176 -6.11 -0.08 18.70
N ALA A 177 -6.34 -0.63 19.89
CA ALA A 177 -7.05 -1.90 20.09
C ALA A 177 -8.43 -1.98 19.40
N ARG A 178 -9.14 -0.85 19.30
CA ARG A 178 -10.45 -0.74 18.62
C ARG A 178 -10.40 -1.21 17.17
N LEU A 179 -9.31 -0.96 16.45
CA LEU A 179 -9.19 -1.31 15.03
C LEU A 179 -9.06 -2.82 14.77
N LYS A 180 -8.85 -3.63 15.81
CA LYS A 180 -8.84 -5.10 15.70
C LYS A 180 -10.23 -5.73 15.69
N GLN A 181 -11.24 -4.98 16.12
CA GLN A 181 -12.60 -5.51 16.26
C GLN A 181 -13.30 -5.51 14.89
N LYS A 182 -13.33 -6.67 14.22
CA LYS A 182 -13.93 -6.82 12.88
C LYS A 182 -15.41 -6.45 12.79
N SER A 183 -16.15 -6.57 13.88
CA SER A 183 -17.59 -6.26 13.96
C SER A 183 -17.89 -4.90 14.57
N ALA A 184 -16.89 -4.05 14.80
CA ALA A 184 -17.08 -2.79 15.50
C ALA A 184 -17.65 -1.70 14.59
N PRO A 185 -18.47 -0.78 15.16
CA PRO A 185 -19.22 0.23 14.40
C PRO A 185 -18.37 1.30 13.72
N TRP A 186 -17.04 1.29 13.92
CA TRP A 186 -16.14 2.24 13.26
C TRP A 186 -15.93 1.92 11.77
N ARG A 187 -16.15 0.67 11.35
CA ARG A 187 -15.85 0.20 9.99
C ARG A 187 -16.94 0.63 9.03
N VAL A 188 -16.57 1.33 7.95
CA VAL A 188 -17.47 1.69 6.87
C VAL A 188 -16.90 1.22 5.55
N GLU A 189 -17.52 0.21 4.95
CA GLU A 189 -17.03 -0.37 3.69
C GLU A 189 -17.32 0.54 2.50
N ALA A 190 -16.40 0.60 1.54
CA ALA A 190 -16.52 1.37 0.31
C ALA A 190 -16.15 0.55 -0.94
N LYS A 191 -16.76 0.91 -2.06
CA LYS A 191 -16.50 0.30 -3.38
C LYS A 191 -15.44 1.12 -4.12
N GLY A 192 -14.18 0.80 -3.84
CA GLY A 192 -13.02 1.57 -4.32
C GLY A 192 -12.82 2.91 -3.58
N SER A 193 -11.66 3.51 -3.78
CA SER A 193 -11.30 4.82 -3.22
C SER A 193 -12.27 5.95 -3.57
N PRO A 194 -12.86 6.03 -4.79
CA PRO A 194 -13.83 7.09 -5.11
C PRO A 194 -15.07 7.09 -4.21
N ASP A 195 -15.58 5.91 -3.83
CA ASP A 195 -16.73 5.79 -2.92
C ASP A 195 -16.35 6.13 -1.47
N ALA A 196 -15.13 5.80 -1.04
CA ALA A 196 -14.61 6.21 0.27
C ALA A 196 -14.44 7.74 0.34
N LEU A 197 -13.92 8.37 -0.72
CA LEU A 197 -13.83 9.83 -0.84
C LEU A 197 -15.21 10.47 -0.79
N ALA A 198 -16.18 9.94 -1.53
CA ALA A 198 -17.54 10.46 -1.54
C ALA A 198 -18.18 10.43 -0.14
N LYS A 199 -17.96 9.37 0.64
CA LYS A 199 -18.44 9.28 2.03
C LYS A 199 -17.78 10.32 2.94
N LEU A 200 -16.47 10.55 2.79
CA LEU A 200 -15.74 11.58 3.54
C LEU A 200 -16.27 12.98 3.22
N GLN A 201 -16.43 13.29 1.94
CA GLN A 201 -16.94 14.58 1.42
C GLN A 201 -18.36 14.87 1.92
N GLN A 202 -19.20 13.83 2.00
CA GLN A 202 -20.56 13.92 2.52
C GLN A 202 -20.61 13.98 4.06
N LYS A 203 -19.45 14.01 4.74
CA LYS A 203 -19.31 13.94 6.21
C LYS A 203 -20.05 12.75 6.84
N LYS A 204 -20.22 11.66 6.09
CA LYS A 204 -20.81 10.40 6.60
C LYS A 204 -19.82 9.61 7.44
N VAL A 205 -18.54 9.89 7.29
CA VAL A 205 -17.45 9.30 8.06
C VAL A 205 -16.49 10.37 8.55
N SER A 206 -15.79 10.06 9.64
CA SER A 206 -14.77 10.95 10.22
C SER A 206 -13.45 10.92 9.46
N ALA A 207 -13.11 9.75 8.94
CA ALA A 207 -11.89 9.52 8.19
C ALA A 207 -12.13 8.56 7.01
N ALA A 208 -11.22 8.56 6.05
CA ALA A 208 -11.20 7.59 4.97
C ALA A 208 -9.76 7.19 4.64
N VAL A 209 -9.56 5.92 4.30
CA VAL A 209 -8.32 5.46 3.68
C VAL A 209 -8.49 5.41 2.17
N LEU A 210 -7.71 6.23 1.49
CA LEU A 210 -7.78 6.52 0.07
C LEU A 210 -6.44 6.23 -0.61
N TRP A 211 -6.46 6.10 -1.93
CA TRP A 211 -5.27 6.17 -2.78
C TRP A 211 -5.39 7.27 -3.82
N GLU A 212 -4.27 7.67 -4.43
CA GLU A 212 -4.28 8.70 -5.47
C GLU A 212 -5.09 8.27 -6.70
N PRO A 213 -5.84 9.19 -7.35
CA PRO A 213 -5.83 10.64 -7.14
C PRO A 213 -6.73 11.15 -6.00
N ASP A 214 -7.40 10.28 -5.26
CA ASP A 214 -8.44 10.67 -4.31
C ASP A 214 -7.87 11.22 -2.99
N VAL A 215 -6.64 10.84 -2.63
CA VAL A 215 -5.88 11.48 -1.53
C VAL A 215 -5.69 12.97 -1.82
N SER A 216 -5.17 13.31 -3.00
CA SER A 216 -5.00 14.72 -3.41
C SER A 216 -6.34 15.47 -3.46
N LYS A 217 -7.41 14.84 -3.96
CA LYS A 217 -8.76 15.44 -3.96
C LYS A 217 -9.32 15.65 -2.55
N ALA A 218 -9.02 14.76 -1.61
CA ALA A 218 -9.43 14.92 -0.22
C ALA A 218 -8.70 16.10 0.44
N LEU A 219 -7.38 16.17 0.29
CA LEU A 219 -6.54 17.21 0.89
C LEU A 219 -6.74 18.60 0.30
N ALA A 220 -7.27 18.70 -0.92
CA ALA A 220 -7.70 19.97 -1.50
C ALA A 220 -8.90 20.60 -0.78
N GLN A 221 -9.63 19.84 0.05
CA GLN A 221 -10.77 20.36 0.81
C GLN A 221 -10.31 21.01 2.12
N PRO A 222 -10.66 22.28 2.37
CA PRO A 222 -10.30 22.96 3.61
C PRO A 222 -10.80 22.21 4.84
N GLY A 223 -9.90 21.88 5.77
CA GLY A 223 -10.21 21.18 7.01
C GLY A 223 -9.95 19.67 6.99
N VAL A 224 -9.69 19.08 5.82
CA VAL A 224 -9.20 17.70 5.72
C VAL A 224 -7.69 17.69 5.93
N ILE A 225 -7.20 16.76 6.77
CA ILE A 225 -5.79 16.57 7.05
C ILE A 225 -5.37 15.12 6.77
N LYS A 226 -4.09 14.94 6.46
CA LYS A 226 -3.45 13.62 6.40
C LYS A 226 -3.01 13.22 7.81
N LEU A 227 -3.51 12.08 8.29
CA LEU A 227 -3.11 11.51 9.59
C LEU A 227 -1.92 10.56 9.44
N LEU A 228 -1.96 9.71 8.42
CA LEU A 228 -0.86 8.83 8.02
C LEU A 228 -0.86 8.73 6.49
N GLY A 229 0.32 8.76 5.88
CA GLY A 229 0.48 8.43 4.47
C GLY A 229 1.65 7.49 4.23
N SER A 230 1.61 6.84 3.07
CA SER A 230 2.63 5.89 2.62
C SER A 230 3.99 6.54 2.32
N GLU A 231 4.10 7.87 2.26
CA GLU A 231 5.39 8.56 2.15
C GLU A 231 6.28 8.30 3.36
N ASP A 232 5.66 8.02 4.50
CA ASP A 232 6.34 7.69 5.74
C ASP A 232 6.53 6.18 5.93
N THR A 233 5.98 5.37 5.01
CA THR A 233 6.06 3.91 5.10
C THR A 233 7.10 3.31 4.16
N ARG A 234 7.54 2.08 4.44
CA ARG A 234 8.42 1.28 3.58
C ARG A 234 7.91 -0.16 3.48
N ARG A 235 7.83 -0.65 2.24
CA ARG A 235 7.40 -2.01 1.87
C ARG A 235 6.06 -2.42 2.48
N LEU A 236 5.20 -1.44 2.77
CA LEU A 236 3.89 -1.69 3.36
C LEU A 236 2.83 -1.90 2.27
N ILE A 237 2.90 -1.10 1.21
CA ILE A 237 2.01 -1.19 0.04
C ILE A 237 2.92 -1.31 -1.18
N VAL A 238 3.03 -2.55 -1.66
CA VAL A 238 3.93 -2.95 -2.75
C VAL A 238 3.09 -3.61 -3.82
N ASP A 239 3.12 -3.04 -5.01
CA ASP A 239 2.38 -3.51 -6.17
C ASP A 239 3.19 -4.52 -6.97
N VAL A 240 2.55 -5.63 -7.33
CA VAL A 240 3.15 -6.75 -8.06
C VAL A 240 2.35 -7.08 -9.31
N LEU A 241 3.06 -7.49 -10.35
CA LEU A 241 2.48 -8.03 -11.56
C LEU A 241 2.32 -9.54 -11.42
N LEU A 242 1.08 -10.00 -11.48
CA LEU A 242 0.72 -11.41 -11.47
C LEU A 242 0.49 -11.89 -12.90
N VAL A 243 0.96 -13.09 -13.20
CA VAL A 243 0.57 -13.85 -14.41
C VAL A 243 -0.16 -15.12 -14.00
N GLY A 244 -1.25 -15.45 -14.69
CA GLY A 244 -1.95 -16.71 -14.47
C GLY A 244 -0.99 -17.90 -14.66
N ARG A 245 -0.94 -18.83 -13.70
CA ARG A 245 0.08 -19.91 -13.71
C ARG A 245 0.02 -20.77 -14.98
N GLU A 246 -1.17 -21.15 -15.42
CA GLU A 246 -1.38 -21.93 -16.65
C GLU A 246 -0.96 -21.15 -17.89
N PHE A 247 -1.30 -19.86 -17.96
CA PHE A 247 -0.90 -18.99 -19.06
C PHE A 247 0.63 -18.83 -19.13
N SER A 248 1.28 -18.66 -17.98
CA SER A 248 2.74 -18.57 -17.86
C SER A 248 3.46 -19.80 -18.41
N GLN A 249 2.90 -20.99 -18.18
CA GLN A 249 3.45 -22.25 -18.70
C GLN A 249 3.19 -22.43 -20.20
N LYS A 250 2.01 -22.06 -20.68
CA LYS A 250 1.61 -22.25 -22.09
C LYS A 250 2.21 -21.19 -23.03
N GLN A 251 2.37 -19.96 -22.55
CA GLN A 251 2.80 -18.81 -23.36
C GLN A 251 3.93 -18.00 -22.69
N PRO A 252 5.04 -18.63 -22.26
CA PRO A 252 6.13 -17.95 -21.54
C PRO A 252 6.79 -16.85 -22.38
N GLN A 253 6.78 -16.96 -23.71
CA GLN A 253 7.26 -15.90 -24.59
C GLN A 253 6.43 -14.64 -24.46
N VAL A 254 5.09 -14.76 -24.39
CA VAL A 254 4.19 -13.59 -24.23
C VAL A 254 4.44 -12.90 -22.89
N VAL A 255 4.70 -13.66 -21.84
CA VAL A 255 5.07 -13.13 -20.53
C VAL A 255 6.37 -12.35 -20.59
N SER A 256 7.40 -12.92 -21.22
CA SER A 256 8.69 -12.26 -21.42
C SER A 256 8.54 -10.95 -22.20
N GLU A 257 7.72 -10.96 -23.25
CA GLU A 257 7.48 -9.80 -24.11
C GLU A 257 6.77 -8.66 -23.36
N LEU A 258 5.75 -8.99 -22.55
CA LEU A 258 5.04 -8.00 -21.74
C LEU A 258 5.97 -7.37 -20.70
N ILE A 259 6.72 -8.18 -19.96
CA ILE A 259 7.62 -7.69 -18.90
C ILE A 259 8.74 -6.82 -19.50
N ALA A 260 9.29 -7.24 -20.65
CA ALA A 260 10.27 -6.45 -21.37
C ALA A 260 9.69 -5.11 -21.86
N GLY A 261 8.44 -5.13 -22.34
CA GLY A 261 7.71 -3.93 -22.77
C GLY A 261 7.50 -2.96 -21.62
N TYR A 262 7.05 -3.48 -20.47
CA TYR A 262 6.85 -2.71 -19.25
C TYR A 262 8.13 -1.97 -18.82
N PHE A 263 9.27 -2.67 -18.71
CA PHE A 263 10.52 -2.02 -18.30
C PHE A 263 11.06 -1.04 -19.35
N ARG A 264 10.83 -1.26 -20.66
CA ARG A 264 11.17 -0.27 -21.69
C ARG A 264 10.33 0.99 -21.59
N VAL A 265 9.02 0.87 -21.34
CA VAL A 265 8.14 2.03 -21.12
C VAL A 265 8.56 2.77 -19.86
N LEU A 266 8.87 2.04 -18.79
CA LEU A 266 9.33 2.65 -17.55
C LEU A 266 10.66 3.41 -17.74
N GLN A 267 11.61 2.84 -18.48
CA GLN A 267 12.86 3.52 -18.85
C GLN A 267 12.58 4.78 -19.69
N SER A 268 11.67 4.70 -20.67
CA SER A 268 11.27 5.85 -21.48
C SER A 268 10.70 6.99 -20.63
N TYR A 269 9.94 6.68 -19.58
CA TYR A 269 9.43 7.69 -18.64
C TYR A 269 10.51 8.28 -17.73
N ALA A 270 11.52 7.49 -17.36
CA ALA A 270 12.67 7.99 -16.64
C ALA A 270 13.49 8.97 -17.49
N ASP A 271 13.66 8.66 -18.78
CA ASP A 271 14.41 9.49 -19.74
C ASP A 271 13.62 10.72 -20.21
N ASN A 272 12.28 10.63 -20.24
CA ASN A 272 11.38 11.70 -20.66
C ASN A 272 10.23 11.91 -19.67
N ARG A 273 10.45 12.79 -18.70
CA ARG A 273 9.44 13.13 -17.68
C ARG A 273 8.23 13.87 -18.23
N GLU A 274 8.36 14.60 -19.33
CA GLU A 274 7.22 15.28 -19.97
C GLU A 274 6.24 14.26 -20.55
N GLN A 275 6.75 13.19 -21.17
CA GLN A 275 5.91 12.09 -21.65
C GLN A 275 5.18 11.39 -20.50
N LEU A 276 5.87 11.12 -19.39
CA LEU A 276 5.24 10.57 -18.19
C LEU A 276 4.09 11.47 -17.72
N GLN A 277 4.33 12.78 -17.64
CA GLN A 277 3.32 13.73 -17.17
C GLN A 277 2.12 13.81 -18.13
N ALA A 278 2.34 13.80 -19.44
CA ALA A 278 1.28 13.79 -20.44
C ALA A 278 0.42 12.52 -20.38
N ASP A 279 1.05 11.34 -20.31
CA ASP A 279 0.35 10.06 -20.19
C ASP A 279 -0.41 9.95 -18.86
N ALA A 280 0.19 10.42 -17.75
CA ALA A 280 -0.45 10.47 -16.45
C ALA A 280 -1.68 11.38 -16.46
N LYS A 281 -1.56 12.60 -17.00
CA LYS A 281 -2.67 13.56 -17.12
C LYS A 281 -3.86 12.97 -17.87
N ALA A 282 -3.60 12.24 -18.95
CA ALA A 282 -4.63 11.54 -19.72
C ALA A 282 -5.32 10.43 -18.93
N MET A 283 -4.61 9.76 -18.01
CA MET A 283 -5.16 8.70 -17.16
C MET A 283 -6.00 9.25 -15.99
N VAL A 284 -5.50 10.26 -15.26
CA VAL A 284 -6.16 10.75 -14.03
C VAL A 284 -7.13 11.90 -14.26
N ASN A 285 -7.11 12.52 -15.44
CA ASN A 285 -7.93 13.69 -15.80
C ASN A 285 -7.80 14.85 -14.78
N LEU A 286 -6.56 15.22 -14.44
CA LEU A 286 -6.22 16.31 -13.53
C LEU A 286 -5.44 17.43 -14.25
N ASN A 287 -5.25 18.57 -13.59
CA ASN A 287 -4.35 19.61 -14.11
C ASN A 287 -2.87 19.21 -13.91
N ASP A 288 -1.93 19.99 -14.45
CA ASP A 288 -0.51 19.63 -14.44
C ASP A 288 0.10 19.58 -13.04
N GLU A 289 -0.27 20.51 -12.16
CA GLU A 289 0.22 20.58 -10.78
C GLU A 289 -0.30 19.41 -9.93
N GLN A 290 -1.60 19.11 -10.06
CA GLN A 290 -2.24 17.98 -9.40
C GLN A 290 -1.66 16.65 -9.91
N THR A 291 -1.44 16.54 -11.23
CA THR A 291 -0.81 15.35 -11.82
C THR A 291 0.61 15.17 -11.30
N ALA A 292 1.41 16.25 -11.23
CA ALA A 292 2.75 16.20 -10.66
C ALA A 292 2.74 15.79 -9.18
N THR A 293 1.71 16.19 -8.43
CA THR A 293 1.53 15.78 -7.03
C THR A 293 1.23 14.29 -6.91
N VAL A 294 0.27 13.80 -7.69
CA VAL A 294 -0.08 12.37 -7.74
C VAL A 294 1.13 11.51 -8.12
N LEU A 295 1.94 11.94 -9.10
CA LEU A 295 3.14 11.23 -9.53
C LEU A 295 4.22 11.12 -8.45
N LYS A 296 4.27 12.03 -7.47
CA LYS A 296 5.19 11.91 -6.33
C LYS A 296 4.79 10.78 -5.38
N GLY A 297 3.52 10.38 -5.38
CA GLY A 297 2.97 9.31 -4.56
C GLY A 297 3.40 7.90 -5.00
N VAL A 298 4.09 7.76 -6.13
CA VAL A 298 4.48 6.47 -6.71
C VAL A 298 6.00 6.36 -6.81
N ARG A 299 6.55 5.25 -6.31
CA ARG A 299 7.93 4.84 -6.58
C ARG A 299 7.95 3.58 -7.43
N TRP A 300 7.99 3.75 -8.75
CA TRP A 300 8.18 2.62 -9.66
C TRP A 300 9.51 1.92 -9.42
N VAL A 301 9.48 0.59 -9.49
CA VAL A 301 10.65 -0.27 -9.32
C VAL A 301 11.19 -0.64 -10.69
N ASN A 302 12.41 -0.21 -11.01
CA ASN A 302 13.02 -0.48 -12.31
C ASN A 302 13.53 -1.93 -12.43
N LEU A 303 14.07 -2.29 -13.61
CA LEU A 303 14.58 -3.64 -13.88
C LEU A 303 15.74 -4.04 -12.96
N ALA A 304 16.67 -3.11 -12.70
CA ALA A 304 17.83 -3.38 -11.85
C ALA A 304 17.40 -3.59 -10.39
N GLU A 305 16.52 -2.74 -9.87
CA GLU A 305 15.97 -2.90 -8.51
C GLU A 305 15.18 -4.21 -8.38
N ASN A 306 14.37 -4.56 -9.40
CA ASN A 306 13.69 -5.84 -9.46
C ASN A 306 14.69 -7.01 -9.36
N ALA A 307 15.78 -6.97 -10.13
CA ALA A 307 16.76 -8.05 -10.20
C ALA A 307 17.66 -8.16 -8.95
N GLU A 308 18.13 -7.04 -8.42
CA GLU A 308 19.15 -6.99 -7.37
C GLU A 308 18.56 -7.01 -5.96
N SER A 309 17.53 -6.18 -5.72
CA SER A 309 16.98 -5.91 -4.39
C SER A 309 15.70 -6.70 -4.12
N TRP A 310 14.73 -6.66 -5.05
CA TRP A 310 13.41 -7.23 -4.79
C TRP A 310 13.35 -8.74 -4.97
N LEU A 311 13.77 -9.25 -6.13
CA LEU A 311 13.74 -10.68 -6.45
C LEU A 311 15.07 -11.38 -6.15
N GLY A 312 16.16 -10.64 -5.96
CA GLY A 312 17.45 -11.21 -5.58
C GLY A 312 18.10 -12.12 -6.62
N VAL A 313 17.70 -12.05 -7.89
CA VAL A 313 18.26 -12.91 -8.96
C VAL A 313 19.64 -12.46 -9.45
N ALA A 314 20.02 -11.21 -9.17
CA ALA A 314 21.32 -10.64 -9.50
C ALA A 314 22.04 -10.05 -8.27
N GLY A 315 21.52 -10.30 -7.06
CA GLY A 315 22.02 -9.74 -5.82
C GLY A 315 21.70 -10.63 -4.61
N LYS A 316 21.80 -10.06 -3.40
CA LYS A 316 21.41 -10.73 -2.16
C LYS A 316 20.09 -10.20 -1.59
N GLY A 317 19.43 -9.28 -2.29
CA GLY A 317 18.19 -8.68 -1.81
C GLY A 317 17.04 -9.70 -1.80
N GLN A 318 16.16 -9.57 -0.81
CA GLN A 318 14.96 -10.39 -0.65
C GLN A 318 13.73 -9.52 -0.33
N GLU A 319 13.70 -8.28 -0.82
CA GLU A 319 12.71 -7.30 -0.37
C GLU A 319 11.26 -7.72 -0.66
N LEU A 320 11.02 -8.48 -1.73
CA LEU A 320 9.68 -9.01 -2.02
C LEU A 320 9.27 -10.07 -1.00
N VAL A 321 10.19 -10.95 -0.59
CA VAL A 321 9.93 -11.98 0.42
C VAL A 321 9.65 -11.32 1.76
N GLU A 322 10.47 -10.33 2.15
CA GLU A 322 10.25 -9.53 3.36
C GLU A 322 8.88 -8.83 3.33
N ALA A 323 8.47 -8.29 2.18
CA ALA A 323 7.15 -7.68 2.02
C ALA A 323 6.00 -8.71 2.16
N ILE A 324 6.16 -9.93 1.61
CA ILE A 324 5.19 -11.03 1.75
C ILE A 324 5.03 -11.44 3.21
N GLU A 325 6.15 -11.66 3.91
CA GLU A 325 6.14 -12.09 5.31
C GLU A 325 5.55 -11.02 6.22
N SER A 326 5.93 -9.75 6.02
CA SER A 326 5.35 -8.61 6.72
C SER A 326 3.83 -8.52 6.51
N ALA A 327 3.39 -8.54 5.24
CA ALA A 327 1.96 -8.45 4.94
C ALA A 327 1.18 -9.62 5.55
N LEU A 328 1.75 -10.82 5.53
CA LEU A 328 1.17 -12.00 6.16
C LEU A 328 1.06 -11.84 7.69
N GLN A 329 2.09 -11.27 8.34
CA GLN A 329 2.05 -11.00 9.77
C GLN A 329 0.92 -10.02 10.12
N ILE A 330 0.77 -8.93 9.36
CA ILE A 330 -0.31 -7.95 9.55
C ILE A 330 -1.69 -8.61 9.38
N LEU A 331 -1.87 -9.44 8.34
CA LEU A 331 -3.13 -10.16 8.09
C LEU A 331 -3.43 -11.18 9.20
N THR A 332 -2.41 -11.85 9.74
CA THR A 332 -2.54 -12.78 10.87
C THR A 332 -2.90 -12.03 12.16
N ASP A 333 -2.25 -10.90 12.43
CA ASP A 333 -2.53 -10.00 13.56
C ASP A 333 -3.94 -9.41 13.53
N ALA A 334 -4.49 -9.21 12.33
CA ALA A 334 -5.86 -8.80 12.07
C ALA A 334 -6.85 -9.98 12.16
N GLY A 335 -6.38 -11.22 12.27
CA GLY A 335 -7.18 -12.43 12.35
C GLY A 335 -7.81 -12.84 11.02
N ASP A 336 -7.22 -12.46 9.88
CA ASP A 336 -7.63 -12.94 8.55
C ASP A 336 -7.18 -14.37 8.28
N PHE A 337 -6.05 -14.76 8.87
CA PHE A 337 -5.51 -16.11 8.80
C PHE A 337 -5.27 -16.67 10.19
N ARG A 338 -5.60 -17.96 10.38
CA ARG A 338 -5.25 -18.72 11.59
C ARG A 338 -3.86 -19.32 11.52
N ASP A 339 -3.44 -19.68 10.31
CA ASP A 339 -2.16 -20.28 9.97
C ASP A 339 -1.61 -19.63 8.69
N ASN A 340 -0.31 -19.80 8.42
CA ASN A 340 0.31 -19.33 7.19
C ASN A 340 -0.38 -19.98 5.96
N PRO A 341 -1.07 -19.20 5.10
CA PRO A 341 -1.84 -19.72 3.98
C PRO A 341 -0.98 -20.08 2.77
N LEU A 342 0.31 -19.71 2.75
CA LEU A 342 1.19 -19.91 1.61
C LEU A 342 1.36 -21.41 1.31
N PRO A 343 1.48 -21.80 0.02
CA PRO A 343 1.80 -23.18 -0.34
C PRO A 343 3.10 -23.60 0.36
N ASP A 344 3.05 -24.70 1.12
CA ASP A 344 4.18 -25.22 1.91
C ASP A 344 4.81 -24.22 2.89
N ARG A 345 4.08 -23.15 3.25
CA ARG A 345 4.59 -22.02 4.05
C ARG A 345 5.78 -21.29 3.42
N ASP A 346 5.93 -21.43 2.10
CA ASP A 346 7.09 -20.95 1.36
C ASP A 346 6.70 -19.74 0.48
N PRO A 347 7.19 -18.52 0.77
CA PRO A 347 6.89 -17.33 -0.02
C PRO A 347 7.43 -17.42 -1.46
N TYR A 348 8.49 -18.19 -1.70
CA TYR A 348 9.06 -18.36 -3.04
C TYR A 348 8.10 -19.13 -3.97
N ARG A 349 7.12 -19.87 -3.44
CA ARG A 349 6.07 -20.53 -4.24
C ARG A 349 5.13 -19.55 -4.94
N LEU A 350 5.12 -18.28 -4.52
CA LEU A 350 4.36 -17.22 -5.18
C LEU A 350 5.12 -16.50 -6.28
N VAL A 351 6.44 -16.68 -6.37
CA VAL A 351 7.32 -15.87 -7.23
C VAL A 351 7.82 -16.67 -8.42
N ASN A 352 7.87 -16.03 -9.59
CA ASN A 352 8.55 -16.55 -10.78
C ASN A 352 9.50 -15.50 -11.35
N SER A 353 10.72 -15.48 -10.82
CA SER A 353 11.74 -14.48 -11.13
C SER A 353 12.51 -14.74 -12.43
N GLN A 354 12.25 -15.86 -13.11
CA GLN A 354 12.99 -16.27 -14.32
C GLN A 354 12.91 -15.21 -15.44
N TYR A 355 11.77 -14.50 -15.53
CA TYR A 355 11.55 -13.50 -16.57
C TYR A 355 12.41 -12.25 -16.34
N VAL A 356 12.45 -11.75 -15.10
CA VAL A 356 13.33 -10.63 -14.72
C VAL A 356 14.79 -11.06 -14.86
N GLN A 357 15.15 -12.27 -14.40
CA GLN A 357 16.50 -12.79 -14.51
C GLN A 357 16.99 -12.82 -15.96
N ALA A 358 16.17 -13.36 -16.88
CA ALA A 358 16.50 -13.43 -18.30
C ALA A 358 16.65 -12.04 -18.92
N LEU A 359 15.76 -11.11 -18.59
CA LEU A 359 15.82 -9.73 -19.10
C LEU A 359 17.04 -8.97 -18.59
N PHE A 360 17.34 -9.08 -17.29
CA PHE A 360 18.48 -8.42 -16.69
C PHE A 360 19.81 -8.96 -17.24
N ALA A 361 19.91 -10.29 -17.44
CA ALA A 361 21.09 -10.90 -18.05
C ALA A 361 21.31 -10.44 -19.51
N ALA A 362 20.24 -10.15 -20.25
CA ALA A 362 20.32 -9.68 -21.64
C ALA A 362 20.70 -8.19 -21.76
N SER A 363 20.38 -7.37 -20.76
CA SER A 363 20.72 -5.95 -20.74
C SER A 363 20.77 -5.43 -19.29
N PRO A 364 21.93 -5.52 -18.62
CA PRO A 364 22.10 -5.01 -17.24
C PRO A 364 22.13 -3.47 -17.17
N ALA A 365 21.77 -2.77 -18.26
CA ALA A 365 21.71 -1.32 -18.30
C ALA A 365 20.54 -0.80 -17.44
N GLY A 366 20.83 -0.58 -16.17
CA GLY A 366 20.02 0.18 -15.24
C GLY A 366 20.91 0.55 -14.07
N LYS A 367 21.20 1.83 -13.86
CA LYS A 367 21.83 2.24 -12.61
C LYS A 367 20.78 2.06 -11.52
N GLY A 368 20.95 1.04 -10.68
CA GLY A 368 20.20 0.94 -9.44
C GLY A 368 20.31 2.26 -8.68
N MET A 369 19.18 2.81 -8.24
CA MET A 369 19.24 3.89 -7.26
C MET A 369 19.83 3.30 -5.99
N PRO A 370 20.84 3.93 -5.37
CA PRO A 370 21.35 3.47 -4.09
C PRO A 370 20.20 3.45 -3.08
N PRO A 371 20.15 2.45 -2.18
CA PRO A 371 19.13 2.42 -1.14
C PRO A 371 19.15 3.74 -0.37
N LEU A 372 18.01 4.42 -0.34
CA LEU A 372 17.82 5.64 0.42
C LEU A 372 17.78 5.28 1.91
N GLU A 373 18.94 5.11 2.53
CA GLU A 373 19.07 5.24 3.97
C GLU A 373 19.02 6.74 4.30
N ARG A 374 17.84 7.20 4.76
CA ARG A 374 17.71 8.57 5.28
C ARG A 374 18.62 8.69 6.50
N ARG A 375 19.65 9.51 6.40
CA ARG A 375 20.43 9.94 7.57
C ARG A 375 19.67 11.04 8.29
N PHE A 376 19.53 10.91 9.60
CA PHE A 376 18.86 11.92 10.41
C PHE A 376 19.87 13.00 10.80
N ALA A 377 19.55 14.26 10.54
CA ALA A 377 20.33 15.37 11.09
C ALA A 377 20.19 15.38 12.62
N ALA A 378 21.24 15.79 13.33
CA ALA A 378 21.14 16.02 14.77
C ALA A 378 20.16 17.18 15.03
N LEU A 379 19.27 17.02 16.01
CA LEU A 379 18.37 18.07 16.50
C LEU A 379 18.76 18.46 17.93
N ASP A 380 18.61 19.75 18.24
CA ASP A 380 18.66 20.26 19.60
C ASP A 380 17.32 20.05 20.33
N GLU A 381 17.22 20.50 21.59
CA GLU A 381 15.98 20.34 22.36
C GLU A 381 14.77 21.03 21.70
N ALA A 382 14.98 22.20 21.12
CA ALA A 382 13.93 22.95 20.44
C ALA A 382 13.41 22.19 19.21
N GLY A 383 14.30 21.68 18.37
CA GLY A 383 13.96 20.87 17.20
C GLY A 383 13.26 19.57 17.56
N TRP A 384 13.65 18.91 18.65
CA TRP A 384 12.93 17.73 19.13
C TRP A 384 11.54 18.06 19.70
N ASN A 385 11.37 19.23 20.33
CA ASN A 385 10.10 19.67 20.89
C ASN A 385 9.12 20.20 19.82
N SER A 386 9.61 20.56 18.63
CA SER A 386 8.76 20.97 17.49
C SER A 386 8.18 19.80 16.69
N LEU A 387 8.65 18.57 16.93
CA LEU A 387 8.15 17.40 16.22
C LEU A 387 6.69 17.09 16.57
N ARG A 388 5.95 16.59 15.60
CA ARG A 388 4.57 16.11 15.81
C ARG A 388 4.60 14.61 16.11
N GLU A 389 4.09 14.21 17.27
CA GLU A 389 3.83 12.79 17.55
C GLU A 389 2.77 12.25 16.59
N VAL A 390 3.07 11.11 15.97
CA VAL A 390 2.24 10.43 14.96
C VAL A 390 1.49 9.26 15.57
N GLY A 391 2.16 8.49 16.42
CA GLY A 391 1.61 7.25 16.96
C GLY A 391 2.55 6.59 17.96
N THR A 392 2.01 6.05 19.05
CA THR A 392 2.72 5.08 19.89
C THR A 392 2.62 3.68 19.27
N LEU A 393 3.76 3.05 19.03
CA LEU A 393 3.81 1.66 18.60
C LEU A 393 3.23 0.75 19.68
N ARG A 394 2.62 -0.34 19.23
CA ARG A 394 2.09 -1.38 20.08
C ARG A 394 3.24 -2.21 20.64
N THR A 395 3.35 -2.22 21.96
CA THR A 395 4.39 -2.96 22.69
C THR A 395 3.71 -3.81 23.75
N ARG A 396 4.17 -5.05 23.94
CA ARG A 396 4.03 -5.69 25.25
C ARG A 396 5.01 -5.01 26.21
N PRO A 397 4.80 -5.09 27.53
CA PRO A 397 5.73 -4.52 28.48
C PRO A 397 7.15 -5.06 28.23
N VAL A 398 8.07 -4.17 27.86
CA VAL A 398 9.49 -4.50 27.71
C VAL A 398 10.01 -4.93 29.08
N GLN A 399 10.48 -6.17 29.17
CA GLN A 399 10.92 -6.76 30.42
C GLN A 399 12.40 -6.49 30.68
N PHE A 400 12.68 -6.16 31.93
CA PHE A 400 14.02 -5.91 32.45
C PHE A 400 14.30 -6.89 33.59
N GLN A 401 15.57 -7.25 33.80
CA GLN A 401 15.96 -8.00 34.98
C GLN A 401 15.61 -7.21 36.24
N SER A 402 15.16 -7.92 37.28
CA SER A 402 14.60 -7.33 38.50
C SER A 402 15.56 -6.29 39.11
N GLY A 403 15.06 -5.07 39.34
CA GLY A 403 15.83 -3.98 39.94
C GLY A 403 16.87 -3.32 39.04
N THR A 404 16.98 -3.70 37.76
CA THR A 404 17.98 -3.17 36.83
C THR A 404 17.36 -2.55 35.57
N ALA A 405 18.23 -2.02 34.70
CA ALA A 405 17.92 -1.61 33.34
C ALA A 405 18.37 -2.64 32.28
N ASP A 406 18.80 -3.84 32.70
CA ASP A 406 19.26 -4.88 31.77
C ASP A 406 18.05 -5.59 31.15
N LEU A 407 18.02 -5.67 29.82
CA LEU A 407 16.94 -6.31 29.07
C LEU A 407 16.94 -7.83 29.31
N SER A 408 15.78 -8.39 29.66
CA SER A 408 15.61 -9.86 29.70
C SER A 408 15.58 -10.45 28.29
N LEU A 409 15.60 -11.78 28.19
CA LEU A 409 15.45 -12.45 26.88
C LEU A 409 14.09 -12.10 26.25
N GLU A 410 13.02 -12.16 27.04
CA GLU A 410 11.67 -11.79 26.62
C GLU A 410 11.58 -10.32 26.25
N GLY A 411 12.30 -9.45 26.96
CA GLY A 411 12.42 -8.03 26.63
C GLY A 411 13.07 -7.83 25.26
N LYS A 412 14.14 -8.55 24.96
CA LYS A 412 14.82 -8.51 23.64
C LYS A 412 13.91 -9.02 22.53
N GLU A 413 13.23 -10.15 22.71
CA GLU A 413 12.27 -10.68 21.73
C GLU A 413 11.14 -9.70 21.42
N GLU A 414 10.69 -8.93 22.41
CA GLU A 414 9.70 -7.88 22.18
C GLU A 414 10.30 -6.70 21.40
N LEU A 415 11.52 -6.28 21.73
CA LEU A 415 12.22 -5.25 20.96
C LEU A 415 12.50 -5.69 19.52
N ASP A 416 12.75 -6.98 19.27
CA ASP A 416 12.97 -7.50 17.93
C ASP A 416 11.72 -7.34 17.06
N LYS A 417 10.53 -7.65 17.61
CA LYS A 417 9.24 -7.42 16.93
C LYS A 417 8.97 -5.94 16.65
N LEU A 418 9.38 -5.07 17.57
CA LEU A 418 9.28 -3.62 17.37
C LEU A 418 10.23 -3.14 16.30
N ALA A 419 11.45 -3.68 16.23
CA ALA A 419 12.40 -3.37 15.18
C ALA A 419 11.85 -3.77 13.80
N GLU A 420 11.21 -4.93 13.67
CA GLU A 420 10.50 -5.32 12.44
C GLU A 420 9.40 -4.32 12.08
N SER A 421 8.57 -3.92 13.03
CA SER A 421 7.54 -2.90 12.80
C SER A 421 8.15 -1.55 12.38
N LEU A 422 9.29 -1.15 12.97
CA LEU A 422 10.01 0.09 12.69
C LEU A 422 10.68 0.13 11.32
N LYS A 423 10.93 -1.02 10.67
CA LYS A 423 11.42 -1.08 9.28
C LYS A 423 10.40 -0.48 8.32
N HIS A 424 9.10 -0.57 8.63
CA HIS A 424 8.06 0.08 7.85
C HIS A 424 8.03 1.58 8.00
N TYR A 425 8.73 2.19 8.96
CA TYR A 425 8.57 3.60 9.30
C TYR A 425 9.91 4.36 9.26
N PRO A 426 10.70 4.24 8.18
CA PRO A 426 12.09 4.71 8.16
C PRO A 426 12.22 6.23 8.23
N ASN A 427 11.15 6.98 7.96
CA ASN A 427 11.14 8.43 7.88
C ASN A 427 10.76 9.11 9.20
N PHE A 428 10.28 8.36 10.19
CA PHE A 428 9.96 8.90 11.50
C PHE A 428 11.14 8.83 12.45
N ARG A 429 11.24 9.88 13.28
CA ARG A 429 12.05 9.86 14.50
C ARG A 429 11.32 9.04 15.56
N ILE A 430 12.08 8.50 16.51
CA ILE A 430 11.59 7.61 17.55
C ILE A 430 11.89 8.25 18.90
N VAL A 431 10.84 8.48 19.68
CA VAL A 431 10.92 8.94 21.07
C VAL A 431 10.64 7.75 21.98
N ILE A 432 11.65 7.33 22.74
CA ILE A 432 11.60 6.22 23.69
C ILE A 432 11.32 6.82 25.06
N LYS A 433 10.10 6.61 25.57
CA LYS A 433 9.65 7.15 26.85
C LYS A 433 9.65 6.05 27.90
N GLY A 434 10.50 6.17 28.91
CA GLY A 434 10.51 5.27 30.06
C GLY A 434 9.56 5.76 31.14
N HIS A 435 8.81 4.85 31.75
CA HIS A 435 7.93 5.13 32.89
C HIS A 435 8.16 4.13 34.03
N THR A 436 7.88 4.57 35.26
CA THR A 436 7.84 3.73 36.47
C THR A 436 6.43 3.72 37.07
N GLY A 437 6.28 3.03 38.21
CA GLY A 437 5.12 3.23 39.08
C GLY A 437 5.09 4.62 39.71
N VAL A 438 3.98 4.93 40.38
CA VAL A 438 3.76 6.21 41.10
C VAL A 438 4.25 6.19 42.56
N LYS A 439 4.84 5.08 43.01
CA LYS A 439 5.35 4.91 44.38
C LYS A 439 6.87 5.05 44.39
N GLY A 440 7.43 5.51 45.51
CA GLY A 440 8.87 5.71 45.70
C GLY A 440 9.34 7.13 45.39
N GLU A 441 10.65 7.36 45.49
CA GLU A 441 11.27 8.67 45.29
C GLU A 441 11.20 9.12 43.82
N VAL A 442 10.85 10.39 43.60
CA VAL A 442 10.60 10.94 42.25
C VAL A 442 11.87 10.90 41.39
N GLU A 443 13.00 11.34 41.94
CA GLU A 443 14.27 11.38 41.21
C GLU A 443 14.84 9.99 40.92
N GLU A 444 14.66 9.04 41.84
CA GLU A 444 15.07 7.64 41.61
C GLU A 444 14.23 6.99 40.51
N ASN A 445 12.91 7.21 40.54
CA ASN A 445 12.00 6.76 39.49
C ASN A 445 12.34 7.38 38.13
N ARG A 446 12.67 8.67 38.10
CA ARG A 446 13.10 9.37 36.88
C ARG A 446 14.39 8.76 36.32
N ARG A 447 15.41 8.58 37.16
CA ARG A 447 16.68 7.96 36.77
C ARG A 447 16.47 6.54 36.24
N LEU A 448 15.74 5.69 36.96
CA LEU A 448 15.48 4.31 36.53
C LEU A 448 14.73 4.26 35.19
N SER A 449 13.73 5.12 35.00
CA SER A 449 13.01 5.19 33.72
C SER A 449 13.90 5.65 32.57
N GLN A 450 14.82 6.59 32.81
CA GLN A 450 15.81 7.06 31.84
C GLN A 450 16.75 5.91 31.45
N GLU A 451 17.36 5.24 32.43
CA GLU A 451 18.30 4.13 32.20
C GLU A 451 17.68 2.99 31.38
N ARG A 452 16.42 2.65 31.67
CA ARG A 452 15.65 1.63 30.92
C ARG A 452 15.39 2.06 29.48
N ALA A 453 14.98 3.30 29.27
CA ALA A 453 14.74 3.84 27.95
C ALA A 453 16.05 3.95 27.14
N GLU A 454 17.18 4.26 27.77
CA GLU A 454 18.49 4.22 27.14
C GLU A 454 18.94 2.80 26.80
N ALA A 455 18.65 1.80 27.64
CA ALA A 455 18.95 0.40 27.34
C ALA A 455 18.22 -0.07 26.07
N VAL A 456 16.96 0.35 25.90
CA VAL A 456 16.19 0.10 24.67
C VAL A 456 16.82 0.81 23.47
N ALA A 457 17.21 2.09 23.61
CA ALA A 457 17.87 2.84 22.54
C ALA A 457 19.18 2.16 22.10
N ARG A 458 20.02 1.78 23.07
CA ARG A 458 21.28 1.04 22.82
C ARG A 458 21.03 -0.28 22.12
N TYR A 459 19.97 -1.01 22.48
CA TYR A 459 19.62 -2.25 21.81
C TYR A 459 19.30 -2.04 20.32
N PHE A 460 18.48 -1.05 19.98
CA PHE A 460 18.20 -0.72 18.57
C PHE A 460 19.46 -0.27 17.81
N GLN A 461 20.32 0.52 18.44
CA GLN A 461 21.58 0.97 17.81
C GLN A 461 22.53 -0.18 17.54
N VAL A 462 22.77 -1.05 18.52
CA VAL A 462 23.77 -2.11 18.42
C VAL A 462 23.28 -3.29 17.58
N THR A 463 22.04 -3.73 17.77
CA THR A 463 21.50 -4.93 17.11
C THR A 463 21.00 -4.64 15.70
N TYR A 464 20.38 -3.46 15.50
CA TYR A 464 19.72 -3.09 14.24
C TYR A 464 20.41 -1.93 13.51
N ASN A 465 21.58 -1.49 13.97
CA ASN A 465 22.35 -0.39 13.38
C ASN A 465 21.52 0.89 13.18
N MET A 466 20.61 1.17 14.13
CA MET A 466 19.73 2.32 14.01
C MET A 466 20.50 3.63 14.25
N ASP A 467 20.32 4.61 13.35
CA ASP A 467 20.95 5.93 13.45
C ASP A 467 20.63 6.57 14.82
N ALA A 468 21.67 6.96 15.57
CA ALA A 468 21.53 7.59 16.86
C ALA A 468 20.72 8.90 16.80
N ASN A 469 20.82 9.64 15.70
CA ASN A 469 20.05 10.86 15.51
C ASN A 469 18.56 10.58 15.28
N ARG A 470 18.17 9.34 14.93
CA ARG A 470 16.75 8.95 14.85
C ARG A 470 16.10 8.81 16.23
N LEU A 471 16.88 8.64 17.29
CA LEU A 471 16.40 8.28 18.63
C LEU A 471 16.46 9.46 19.60
N ARG A 472 15.39 9.66 20.37
CA ARG A 472 15.37 10.48 21.59
C ARG A 472 14.93 9.63 22.77
N VAL A 473 15.61 9.76 23.90
CA VAL A 473 15.28 9.05 25.13
C VAL A 473 14.72 10.04 26.15
N LEU A 474 13.61 9.68 26.80
CA LEU A 474 12.97 10.47 27.85
C LEU A 474 12.60 9.59 29.05
N GLY A 475 13.22 9.81 30.20
CA GLY A 475 12.83 9.23 31.49
C GLY A 475 11.75 10.07 32.17
N LEU A 476 10.51 9.57 32.18
CA LEU A 476 9.35 10.27 32.73
C LEU A 476 9.00 9.87 34.17
N GLY A 477 9.64 8.83 34.72
CA GLY A 477 9.33 8.29 36.04
C GLY A 477 7.84 7.98 36.20
N GLY A 478 7.25 8.35 37.33
CA GLY A 478 5.82 8.20 37.62
C GLY A 478 4.95 9.39 37.19
N SER A 479 5.49 10.37 36.45
CA SER A 479 4.81 11.65 36.18
C SER A 479 3.63 11.56 35.19
N GLN A 480 3.60 10.51 34.37
CA GLN A 480 2.55 10.25 33.38
C GLN A 480 2.00 8.82 33.55
N PRO A 481 1.23 8.56 34.63
CA PRO A 481 0.64 7.25 34.86
C PRO A 481 -0.47 6.99 33.83
N LEU A 482 -0.64 5.72 33.46
CA LEU A 482 -1.79 5.32 32.65
C LEU A 482 -3.09 5.57 33.43
N PRO A 483 -4.21 5.83 32.73
CA PRO A 483 -5.52 5.76 33.37
C PRO A 483 -5.80 4.33 33.82
N ARG A 484 -6.51 4.20 34.94
CA ARG A 484 -6.97 2.91 35.45
C ARG A 484 -8.12 2.39 34.58
N LEU A 485 -8.07 1.12 34.22
CA LEU A 485 -9.15 0.49 33.44
C LEU A 485 -10.36 0.18 34.33
N ALA A 486 -11.55 0.13 33.74
CA ALA A 486 -12.77 -0.22 34.46
C ALA A 486 -12.67 -1.64 35.05
N GLY A 487 -12.91 -1.77 36.36
CA GLY A 487 -12.82 -3.06 37.08
C GLY A 487 -11.39 -3.56 37.35
N GLU A 488 -10.35 -2.79 37.01
CA GLU A 488 -8.96 -3.20 37.21
C GLU A 488 -8.56 -3.17 38.69
N SER A 489 -7.95 -4.25 39.20
CA SER A 489 -7.41 -4.29 40.57
C SER A 489 -6.19 -3.38 40.74
N ASP A 490 -5.89 -2.93 41.96
CA ASP A 490 -4.71 -2.10 42.25
C ASP A 490 -3.40 -2.76 41.81
N ARG A 491 -3.35 -4.10 41.97
CA ARG A 491 -2.20 -4.90 41.57
C ARG A 491 -2.03 -4.92 40.06
N ALA A 492 -3.11 -5.16 39.31
CA ALA A 492 -3.09 -5.15 37.84
C ALA A 492 -2.70 -3.76 37.31
N PHE A 493 -3.30 -2.70 37.86
CA PHE A 493 -2.97 -1.33 37.53
C PHE A 493 -1.48 -1.04 37.78
N GLY A 494 -0.98 -1.41 38.96
CA GLY A 494 0.42 -1.24 39.34
C GLY A 494 1.41 -1.95 38.41
N TYR A 495 1.04 -3.09 37.81
CA TYR A 495 1.88 -3.79 36.84
C TYR A 495 1.92 -3.12 35.46
N ARG A 496 0.91 -2.32 35.08
CA ARG A 496 0.90 -1.60 33.79
C ARG A 496 1.65 -0.27 33.84
N LEU A 497 1.87 0.30 35.03
CA LEU A 497 2.50 1.61 35.17
C LEU A 497 3.97 1.63 34.69
N PRO A 498 4.86 0.71 35.14
CA PRO A 498 6.21 0.62 34.62
C PRO A 498 6.17 0.08 33.20
N ARG A 499 6.63 0.88 32.24
CA ARG A 499 6.58 0.55 30.81
C ARG A 499 7.59 1.38 30.04
N VAL A 500 7.87 0.96 28.81
CA VAL A 500 8.57 1.78 27.82
C VAL A 500 7.61 1.98 26.64
N GLU A 501 7.37 3.23 26.28
CA GLU A 501 6.59 3.58 25.10
C GLU A 501 7.55 3.96 23.96
N ILE A 502 7.27 3.45 22.77
CA ILE A 502 8.00 3.81 21.54
C ILE A 502 7.08 4.66 20.69
N VAL A 503 7.38 5.96 20.58
CA VAL A 503 6.54 6.93 19.89
C VAL A 503 7.20 7.36 18.59
N LEU A 504 6.46 7.28 17.48
CA LEU A 504 6.87 7.83 16.20
C LEU A 504 6.57 9.32 16.14
N ALA A 505 7.55 10.11 15.73
CA ALA A 505 7.45 11.55 15.60
C ALA A 505 7.89 11.98 14.20
N SER A 506 7.11 12.89 13.60
CA SER A 506 7.38 13.49 12.30
C SER A 506 8.02 14.86 12.47
N GLU A 507 9.01 15.16 11.63
CA GLU A 507 9.57 16.51 11.49
C GLU A 507 8.57 17.53 10.92
N GLY A 508 7.39 17.08 10.48
CA GLY A 508 6.54 17.85 9.61
C GLY A 508 7.13 17.88 8.19
N LEU A 509 6.25 17.94 7.20
CA LEU A 509 6.61 18.35 5.84
C LEU A 509 6.27 19.83 5.68
#